data_AF-A0A943K4S0-F1
#
_entry.id   AF-A0A943K4S0-F1
#
_cell.length_a   1.000
_cell.length_b   1.000
_cell.length_c   1.000
_cell.angle_alpha   90.00
_cell.angle_beta   90.00
_cell.angle_gamma   90.00
#
_symmetry.space_group_name_H-M   'P 1'
#
loop_
_entity.id
_entity.type
_entity.pdbx_description
1 polymer ?
#
loop_
_entity_poly.entity_id
_entity_poly.type
_entity_poly.pdbx_seq_one_letter_code
_entity_poly.pdbx_strand_id
1 'polypeptide(L)'
;MKKLYIILFILAFTPACCYAARSMGNFEGQGYVGTLPDVTKSFHSTEPAEAKPVYDKTKQFNSENQLKPIPRDNPAFVNIILKQDKTSPYLNEINDFIAMLEKIYDSIENQEDVQKFAARVYYFTKNADYFRDKYLDKPESSYISFEKIMELSLHAATVSQLRSEAERYSPYLAYTGAGKIYNANNINEQLEYLKAEIEQTIAILKDAN
;
A
#
# COMPACT_ATOMS: atom_id res chain seq x y z
N MET A 1 -13.66 44.88 -14.39
CA MET A 1 -13.14 45.51 -13.15
C MET A 1 -13.25 44.62 -11.92
N LYS A 2 -14.42 44.05 -11.56
CA LYS A 2 -14.57 43.17 -10.36
C LYS A 2 -13.62 41.96 -10.29
N LYS A 3 -13.28 41.33 -11.42
CA LYS A 3 -12.39 40.15 -11.48
C LYS A 3 -10.91 40.48 -11.21
N LEU A 4 -10.49 41.73 -11.43
CA LEU A 4 -9.11 42.19 -11.18
C LEU A 4 -8.85 42.40 -9.69
N TYR A 5 -9.87 42.84 -8.94
CA TYR A 5 -9.77 43.00 -7.49
C TYR A 5 -9.67 41.66 -6.75
N ILE A 6 -10.28 40.59 -7.27
CA ILE A 6 -10.22 39.25 -6.66
C ILE A 6 -8.81 38.66 -6.78
N ILE A 7 -8.13 38.85 -7.91
CA ILE A 7 -6.75 38.38 -8.09
C ILE A 7 -5.78 39.16 -7.20
N LEU A 8 -6.00 40.47 -7.03
CA LEU A 8 -5.20 41.30 -6.12
C LEU A 8 -5.40 40.92 -4.65
N PHE A 9 -6.59 40.45 -4.27
CA PHE A 9 -6.89 40.00 -2.92
C PHE A 9 -6.25 38.64 -2.59
N ILE A 10 -6.14 37.74 -3.57
CA ILE A 10 -5.48 36.43 -3.41
C ILE A 10 -3.95 36.57 -3.31
N LEU A 11 -3.36 37.54 -4.05
CA LEU A 11 -1.92 37.85 -3.98
C LEU A 11 -1.51 38.52 -2.66
N ALA A 12 -2.44 39.15 -1.94
CA ALA A 12 -2.17 39.78 -0.65
C ALA A 12 -2.25 38.81 0.55
N PHE A 13 -2.71 37.58 0.34
CA PHE A 13 -2.91 36.57 1.39
C PHE A 13 -2.03 35.32 1.23
N THR A 14 -0.90 35.44 0.53
CA THR A 14 0.17 34.45 0.67
C THR A 14 0.81 34.60 2.05
N PRO A 15 0.97 33.51 2.83
CA PRO A 15 1.75 33.60 4.06
C PRO A 15 3.19 33.87 3.63
N ALA A 16 3.70 35.07 3.94
CA ALA A 16 5.12 35.33 3.90
C ALA A 16 5.81 34.24 4.72
N CYS A 17 6.73 33.48 4.09
CA CYS A 17 7.66 32.62 4.81
C CYS A 17 8.27 33.44 5.95
N CYS A 18 7.86 33.15 7.18
CA CYS A 18 8.50 33.65 8.38
C CYS A 18 9.89 33.03 8.44
N TYR A 19 10.86 33.67 7.81
CA TYR A 19 12.26 33.49 8.20
C TYR A 19 12.37 33.96 9.64
N ALA A 20 12.54 33.01 10.55
CA ALA A 20 12.94 33.32 11.92
C ALA A 20 14.33 33.95 11.86
N ALA A 21 14.39 35.28 11.78
CA ALA A 21 15.58 36.02 12.12
C ALA A 21 15.87 35.75 13.60
N ARG A 22 16.83 34.87 13.87
CA ARG A 22 17.35 34.65 15.22
C ARG A 22 17.96 35.98 15.64
N SER A 23 17.26 36.72 16.49
CA SER A 23 17.85 37.80 17.27
C SER A 23 19.05 37.20 17.99
N MET A 24 20.27 37.55 17.57
CA MET A 24 21.45 37.33 18.39
C MET A 24 21.27 38.23 19.61
N GLY A 25 20.71 37.67 20.69
CA GLY A 25 20.73 38.32 21.98
C GLY A 25 22.19 38.56 22.36
N ASN A 26 22.50 39.77 22.84
CA ASN A 26 23.77 40.05 23.49
C ASN A 26 23.91 39.11 24.70
N PHE A 27 24.75 38.09 24.57
CA PHE A 27 25.15 37.19 25.67
C PHE A 27 26.43 37.68 26.36
N GLU A 28 26.75 38.97 26.27
CA GLU A 28 27.81 39.55 27.09
C GLU A 28 27.34 39.65 28.54
N GLY A 29 27.87 38.77 29.40
CA GLY A 29 27.70 38.83 30.84
C GLY A 29 26.90 37.68 31.49
N GLN A 30 26.39 36.71 30.72
CA GLN A 30 25.67 35.54 31.28
C GLN A 30 26.57 34.32 31.50
N GLY A 31 27.80 34.54 31.99
CA GLY A 31 28.72 33.49 32.42
C GLY A 31 28.99 33.55 33.91
N TYR A 32 29.27 32.41 34.54
CA TYR A 32 29.71 32.36 35.94
C TYR A 32 31.07 33.08 36.06
N VAL A 33 31.11 34.24 36.72
CA VAL A 33 32.35 34.97 37.02
C VAL A 33 32.81 34.63 38.43
N GLY A 34 33.68 33.62 38.53
CA GLY A 34 34.28 33.14 39.77
C GLY A 34 35.25 32.00 39.51
N THR A 35 36.15 31.71 40.45
CA THR A 35 37.02 30.53 40.35
C THR A 35 36.20 29.25 40.56
N LEU A 36 36.33 28.30 39.64
CA LEU A 36 35.64 27.01 39.70
C LEU A 36 35.88 26.32 41.05
N PRO A 37 34.86 25.66 41.65
CA PRO A 37 35.06 24.86 42.85
C PRO A 37 36.03 23.71 42.56
N ASP A 38 37.03 23.51 43.42
CA ASP A 38 37.98 22.40 43.29
C ASP A 38 37.31 21.08 43.71
N VAL A 39 36.76 20.38 42.72
CA VAL A 39 36.06 19.09 42.87
C VAL A 39 36.99 17.90 43.12
N THR A 40 38.31 18.10 43.08
CA THR A 40 39.29 17.02 43.28
C THR A 40 39.32 16.49 44.71
N LYS A 41 38.92 17.31 45.70
CA LYS A 41 38.85 16.89 47.11
C LYS A 41 37.73 15.88 47.42
N SER A 42 36.70 15.85 46.59
CA SER A 42 35.54 14.93 46.71
C SER A 42 35.66 13.70 45.81
N PHE A 43 36.70 13.62 44.97
CA PHE A 43 36.88 12.53 44.03
C PHE A 43 37.82 11.47 44.62
N HIS A 44 37.25 10.46 45.27
CA HIS A 44 38.00 9.27 45.68
C HIS A 44 37.85 8.21 44.58
N SER A 45 38.94 7.91 43.87
CA SER A 45 39.00 6.79 42.93
C SER A 45 38.85 5.49 43.72
N THR A 46 37.67 4.87 43.65
CA THR A 46 37.45 3.55 44.23
C THR A 46 37.86 2.53 43.19
N GLU A 47 38.92 1.77 43.44
CA GLU A 47 39.30 0.64 42.59
C GLU A 47 38.14 -0.38 42.57
N PRO A 48 37.65 -0.80 41.39
CA PRO A 48 36.58 -1.78 41.31
C PRO A 48 37.06 -3.10 41.91
N ALA A 49 36.35 -3.60 42.92
CA ALA A 49 36.65 -4.89 43.52
C ALA A 49 36.56 -5.99 42.43
N GLU A 50 37.65 -6.72 42.22
CA GLU A 50 37.68 -7.86 41.30
C GLU A 50 36.76 -8.99 41.83
N ALA A 51 35.51 -8.99 41.38
CA ALA A 51 34.62 -10.13 41.57
C ALA A 51 35.01 -11.22 40.58
N LYS A 52 35.65 -12.30 41.06
CA LYS A 52 35.84 -13.49 40.26
C LYS A 52 34.48 -14.14 40.01
N PRO A 53 34.00 -14.23 38.76
CA PRO A 53 32.75 -14.92 38.47
C PRO A 53 32.90 -16.40 38.85
N VAL A 54 32.08 -16.86 39.80
CA VAL A 54 31.96 -18.29 40.11
C VAL A 54 31.12 -18.90 39.00
N TYR A 55 31.78 -19.51 38.03
CA TYR A 55 31.11 -20.37 37.06
C TYR A 55 30.85 -21.72 37.69
N ASP A 56 29.63 -21.94 38.18
CA ASP A 56 29.14 -23.29 38.42
C ASP A 56 29.07 -23.99 37.07
N LYS A 57 30.06 -24.85 36.80
CA LYS A 57 29.99 -25.78 35.68
C LYS A 57 28.79 -26.68 35.97
N THR A 58 27.66 -26.44 35.30
CA THR A 58 26.52 -27.35 35.29
C THR A 58 27.03 -28.73 34.91
N LYS A 59 27.22 -29.58 35.91
CA LYS A 59 27.56 -30.99 35.69
C LYS A 59 26.36 -31.58 34.96
N GLN A 60 26.56 -31.98 33.70
CA GLN A 60 25.59 -32.65 32.81
C GLN A 60 24.78 -31.77 31.84
N PHE A 61 25.40 -30.80 31.16
CA PHE A 61 24.83 -30.34 29.90
C PHE A 61 25.33 -31.22 28.74
N ASN A 62 24.48 -32.14 28.27
CA ASN A 62 24.70 -33.13 27.19
C ASN A 62 25.74 -34.23 27.47
N SER A 63 25.49 -35.08 28.47
CA SER A 63 26.22 -36.34 28.65
C SER A 63 26.04 -37.26 27.42
N GLU A 64 27.14 -37.78 26.84
CA GLU A 64 27.13 -38.61 25.61
C GLU A 64 26.23 -39.86 25.68
N ASN A 65 25.89 -40.33 26.89
CA ASN A 65 25.06 -41.51 27.13
C ASN A 65 23.58 -41.23 27.44
N GLN A 66 23.12 -39.97 27.39
CA GLN A 66 21.71 -39.63 27.57
C GLN A 66 21.03 -39.43 26.21
N LEU A 67 19.89 -40.10 26.01
CA LEU A 67 18.99 -39.83 24.89
C LEU A 67 18.69 -38.34 24.87
N LYS A 68 18.99 -37.67 23.74
CA LYS A 68 18.64 -36.27 23.56
C LYS A 68 17.13 -36.14 23.79
N PRO A 69 16.68 -35.24 24.67
CA PRO A 69 15.25 -35.04 24.87
C PRO A 69 14.62 -34.61 23.55
N ILE A 70 13.35 -34.97 23.37
CA ILE A 70 12.54 -34.51 22.23
C ILE A 70 12.69 -32.98 22.14
N PRO A 71 12.89 -32.38 20.95
CA PRO A 71 13.22 -30.96 20.82
C PRO A 71 12.31 -30.00 21.59
N ARG A 72 11.03 -30.36 21.79
CA ARG A 72 10.05 -29.55 22.55
C ARG A 72 10.34 -29.47 24.05
N ASP A 73 11.02 -30.47 24.62
CA ASP A 73 11.28 -30.59 26.06
C ASP A 73 12.69 -30.09 26.44
N ASN A 74 13.47 -29.61 25.47
CA ASN A 74 14.77 -29.03 25.72
C ASN A 74 14.62 -27.54 26.09
N PRO A 75 15.03 -27.09 27.30
CA PRO A 75 14.94 -25.69 27.70
C PRO A 75 15.82 -24.75 26.86
N ALA A 76 16.78 -25.29 26.10
CA ALA A 76 17.57 -24.54 25.11
C ALA A 76 16.92 -24.51 23.70
N PHE A 77 15.83 -25.26 23.47
CA PHE A 77 15.11 -25.22 22.20
C PHE A 77 14.17 -24.02 22.21
N VAL A 78 14.70 -22.90 21.71
CA VAL A 78 13.87 -21.75 21.37
C VAL A 78 12.97 -22.19 20.22
N ASN A 79 11.68 -22.33 20.49
CA ASN A 79 10.67 -22.53 19.47
C ASN A 79 10.58 -21.21 18.68
N ILE A 80 11.50 -21.01 17.73
CA ILE A 80 11.44 -19.90 16.78
C ILE A 80 10.28 -20.23 15.85
N ILE A 81 9.06 -19.93 16.31
CA ILE A 81 7.95 -19.74 15.40
C ILE A 81 8.36 -18.54 14.56
N LEU A 82 8.88 -18.80 13.35
CA LEU A 82 9.06 -17.78 12.34
C LEU A 82 7.67 -17.21 12.07
N LYS A 83 7.33 -16.10 12.73
CA LYS A 83 6.14 -15.35 12.39
C LYS A 83 6.34 -14.93 10.94
N GLN A 84 5.43 -15.35 10.05
CA GLN A 84 5.48 -14.88 8.68
C GLN A 84 5.50 -13.36 8.69
N ASP A 85 6.32 -12.77 7.81
CA ASP A 85 6.40 -11.33 7.69
C ASP A 85 4.99 -10.79 7.46
N LYS A 86 4.63 -9.75 8.21
CA LYS A 86 3.33 -9.11 8.04
C LYS A 86 3.33 -8.49 6.64
N THR A 87 2.60 -9.11 5.72
CA THR A 87 2.34 -8.53 4.41
C THR A 87 1.66 -7.18 4.61
N SER A 88 2.02 -6.20 3.78
CA SER A 88 1.40 -4.88 3.89
C SER A 88 -0.10 -5.00 3.59
N PRO A 89 -0.94 -4.16 4.21
CA PRO A 89 -2.38 -4.13 3.91
C PRO A 89 -2.65 -3.98 2.41
N TYR A 90 -1.80 -3.21 1.71
CA TYR A 90 -1.85 -2.98 0.28
C TYR A 90 -1.68 -4.28 -0.54
N LEU A 91 -0.68 -5.10 -0.21
CA LEU A 91 -0.45 -6.37 -0.91
C LEU A 91 -1.60 -7.36 -0.69
N ASN A 92 -2.17 -7.39 0.51
CA ASN A 92 -3.34 -8.24 0.77
C ASN A 92 -4.54 -7.83 -0.08
N GLU A 93 -4.79 -6.52 -0.22
CA GLU A 93 -5.88 -6.01 -1.08
C GLU A 93 -5.62 -6.25 -2.57
N ILE A 94 -4.36 -6.19 -3.03
CA ILE A 94 -4.01 -6.58 -4.40
C ILE A 94 -4.39 -8.03 -4.69
N ASN A 95 -4.15 -8.94 -3.73
CA ASN A 95 -4.52 -10.35 -3.90
C ASN A 95 -6.04 -10.52 -4.06
N ASP A 96 -6.83 -9.73 -3.35
CA ASP A 96 -8.29 -9.73 -3.52
C ASP A 96 -8.70 -9.26 -4.93
N PHE A 97 -7.99 -8.25 -5.48
CA PHE A 97 -8.22 -7.81 -6.87
C PHE A 97 -7.91 -8.88 -7.90
N ILE A 98 -6.82 -9.65 -7.72
CA ILE A 98 -6.50 -10.77 -8.63
C ILE A 98 -7.69 -11.73 -8.73
N ALA A 99 -8.28 -12.12 -7.60
CA ALA A 99 -9.43 -13.02 -7.59
C ALA A 99 -10.70 -12.39 -8.22
N MET A 100 -10.88 -11.07 -8.13
CA MET A 100 -11.97 -10.37 -8.82
C MET A 100 -11.75 -10.34 -10.33
N LEU A 101 -10.52 -10.08 -10.77
CA LEU A 101 -10.14 -10.01 -12.18
C LEU A 101 -10.23 -11.38 -12.86
N GLU A 102 -9.77 -12.45 -12.21
CA GLU A 102 -9.91 -13.83 -12.70
C GLU A 102 -11.40 -14.19 -12.90
N LYS A 103 -12.28 -13.77 -11.99
CA LYS A 103 -13.74 -13.96 -12.15
C LYS A 103 -14.33 -13.17 -13.31
N ILE A 104 -13.81 -11.99 -13.63
CA ILE A 104 -14.26 -11.21 -14.79
C ILE A 104 -13.74 -11.86 -16.07
N TYR A 105 -12.49 -12.29 -16.09
CA TYR A 105 -11.90 -13.05 -17.19
C TYR A 105 -12.72 -14.31 -17.52
N ASP A 106 -13.02 -15.13 -16.51
CA ASP A 106 -13.85 -16.34 -16.67
C ASP A 106 -15.26 -16.01 -17.18
N SER A 107 -15.80 -14.85 -16.80
CA SER A 107 -17.12 -14.37 -17.26
C SER A 107 -17.11 -14.06 -18.76
N ILE A 108 -15.99 -13.56 -19.29
CA ILE A 108 -15.79 -13.30 -20.72
C ILE A 108 -15.63 -14.63 -21.47
N GLU A 109 -14.75 -15.52 -21.00
CA GLU A 109 -14.47 -16.82 -21.64
C GLU A 109 -15.71 -17.72 -21.74
N ASN A 110 -16.47 -17.81 -20.66
CA ASN A 110 -17.66 -18.66 -20.60
C ASN A 110 -18.90 -18.01 -21.24
N GLN A 111 -18.76 -16.82 -21.83
CA GLN A 111 -19.85 -16.04 -22.41
C GLN A 111 -21.05 -15.92 -21.45
N GLU A 112 -20.77 -15.53 -20.20
CA GLU A 112 -21.82 -15.35 -19.20
C GLU A 112 -22.82 -14.25 -19.61
N ASP A 113 -24.01 -14.36 -19.03
CA ASP A 113 -25.08 -13.39 -19.15
C ASP A 113 -24.61 -11.95 -18.84
N VAL A 114 -25.14 -10.98 -19.62
CA VAL A 114 -24.72 -9.57 -19.56
C VAL A 114 -24.93 -8.99 -18.16
N GLN A 115 -26.01 -9.36 -17.47
CA GLN A 115 -26.30 -8.86 -16.12
C GLN A 115 -25.30 -9.39 -15.10
N LYS A 116 -24.91 -10.67 -15.21
CA LYS A 116 -23.89 -11.27 -14.34
C LYS A 116 -22.53 -10.62 -14.54
N PHE A 117 -22.14 -10.41 -15.80
CA PHE A 117 -20.92 -9.70 -16.13
C PHE A 117 -20.94 -8.27 -15.56
N ALA A 118 -22.03 -7.53 -15.77
CA ALA A 118 -22.18 -6.18 -15.25
C ALA A 118 -22.13 -6.13 -13.72
N ALA A 119 -22.71 -7.12 -13.02
CA ALA A 119 -22.62 -7.22 -11.57
C ALA A 119 -21.18 -7.46 -11.07
N ARG A 120 -20.41 -8.32 -11.75
CA ARG A 120 -18.99 -8.58 -11.42
C ARG A 120 -18.14 -7.33 -11.63
N VAL A 121 -18.32 -6.64 -12.76
CA VAL A 121 -17.64 -5.38 -13.05
C VAL A 121 -18.04 -4.28 -12.06
N TYR A 122 -19.32 -4.18 -11.71
CA TYR A 122 -19.78 -3.23 -10.70
C TYR A 122 -19.12 -3.48 -9.34
N TYR A 123 -19.02 -4.74 -8.92
CA TYR A 123 -18.32 -5.09 -7.69
C TYR A 123 -16.84 -4.71 -7.75
N PHE A 124 -16.14 -5.04 -8.84
CA PHE A 124 -14.75 -4.67 -9.04
C PHE A 124 -14.53 -3.15 -9.00
N THR A 125 -15.32 -2.39 -9.75
CA THR A 125 -15.23 -0.91 -9.80
C THR A 125 -15.49 -0.27 -8.44
N LYS A 126 -16.44 -0.78 -7.66
CA LYS A 126 -16.67 -0.30 -6.30
C LYS A 126 -15.51 -0.58 -5.35
N ASN A 127 -14.87 -1.74 -5.47
CA ASN A 127 -13.67 -2.05 -4.70
C ASN A 127 -12.49 -1.17 -5.16
N ALA A 128 -12.36 -0.91 -6.46
CA ALA A 128 -11.35 0.00 -7.01
C ALA A 128 -11.55 1.45 -6.51
N ASP A 129 -12.78 1.95 -6.46
CA ASP A 129 -13.10 3.27 -5.88
C ASP A 129 -12.66 3.35 -4.40
N TYR A 130 -13.00 2.34 -3.60
CA TYR A 130 -12.60 2.29 -2.19
C TYR A 130 -11.08 2.22 -2.03
N PHE A 131 -10.42 1.41 -2.84
CA PHE A 131 -8.97 1.27 -2.87
C PHE A 131 -8.29 2.58 -3.26
N ARG A 132 -8.79 3.28 -4.28
CA ARG A 132 -8.35 4.62 -4.66
C ARG A 132 -8.40 5.55 -3.46
N ASP A 133 -9.58 5.71 -2.87
CA ASP A 133 -9.80 6.67 -1.78
C ASP A 133 -8.93 6.35 -0.55
N LYS A 134 -8.58 5.08 -0.35
CA LYS A 134 -7.72 4.62 0.74
C LYS A 134 -6.22 4.89 0.53
N TYR A 135 -5.75 4.89 -0.71
CA TYR A 135 -4.32 4.96 -1.04
C TYR A 135 -3.91 6.22 -1.81
N LEU A 136 -4.87 7.06 -2.25
CA LEU A 136 -4.61 8.25 -3.07
C LEU A 136 -3.58 9.22 -2.48
N ASP A 137 -3.64 9.45 -1.16
CA ASP A 137 -2.75 10.37 -0.44
C ASP A 137 -1.50 9.67 0.14
N LYS A 138 -1.24 8.42 -0.25
CA LYS A 138 -0.17 7.59 0.29
C LYS A 138 0.86 7.24 -0.79
N PRO A 139 2.12 6.90 -0.42
CA PRO A 139 3.15 6.58 -1.42
C PRO A 139 2.77 5.41 -2.35
N GLU A 140 1.88 4.52 -1.91
CA GLU A 140 1.36 3.41 -2.70
C GLU A 140 0.61 3.85 -3.97
N SER A 141 0.06 5.08 -4.01
CA SER A 141 -0.58 5.61 -5.21
C SER A 141 0.38 5.75 -6.41
N SER A 142 1.68 5.78 -6.14
CA SER A 142 2.72 5.89 -7.17
C SER A 142 3.13 4.55 -7.76
N TYR A 143 2.56 3.45 -7.28
CA TYR A 143 2.88 2.11 -7.76
C TYR A 143 2.18 1.81 -9.08
N ILE A 144 2.87 1.09 -9.96
CA ILE A 144 2.32 0.65 -11.25
C ILE A 144 1.07 -0.22 -11.05
N SER A 145 1.07 -1.06 -10.00
CA SER A 145 -0.09 -1.88 -9.63
C SER A 145 -1.33 -1.04 -9.32
N PHE A 146 -1.16 0.10 -8.64
CA PHE A 146 -2.25 1.02 -8.33
C PHE A 146 -2.82 1.64 -9.61
N GLU A 147 -1.94 2.21 -10.45
CA GLU A 147 -2.33 2.83 -11.72
C GLU A 147 -3.08 1.86 -12.62
N LYS A 148 -2.58 0.63 -12.77
CA LYS A 148 -3.19 -0.41 -13.60
C LYS A 148 -4.58 -0.81 -13.11
N ILE A 149 -4.79 -0.92 -11.81
CA ILE A 149 -6.13 -1.19 -11.25
C ILE A 149 -7.09 -0.03 -11.59
N MET A 150 -6.61 1.22 -11.52
CA MET A 150 -7.44 2.39 -11.85
C MET A 150 -7.82 2.42 -13.33
N GLU A 151 -6.85 2.26 -14.24
CA GLU A 151 -7.08 2.20 -15.69
C GLU A 151 -8.07 1.10 -16.06
N LEU A 152 -7.82 -0.12 -15.55
CA LEU A 152 -8.66 -1.28 -15.83
C LEU A 152 -10.07 -1.12 -15.25
N SER A 153 -10.22 -0.47 -14.09
CA SER A 153 -11.54 -0.19 -13.52
C SER A 153 -12.38 0.71 -14.42
N LEU A 154 -11.76 1.73 -15.02
CA LEU A 154 -12.43 2.63 -15.97
C LEU A 154 -12.83 1.86 -17.22
N HIS A 155 -11.90 1.11 -17.81
CA HIS A 155 -12.17 0.37 -19.05
C HIS A 155 -13.20 -0.75 -18.85
N ALA A 156 -13.12 -1.51 -17.76
CA ALA A 156 -14.13 -2.52 -17.45
C ALA A 156 -15.53 -1.89 -17.32
N ALA A 157 -15.64 -0.73 -16.65
CA ALA A 157 -16.90 -0.01 -16.50
C ALA A 157 -17.50 0.42 -17.85
N THR A 158 -16.68 0.96 -18.76
CA THR A 158 -17.15 1.39 -20.08
C THR A 158 -17.62 0.20 -20.93
N VAL A 159 -16.89 -0.92 -20.92
CA VAL A 159 -17.28 -2.14 -21.64
C VAL A 159 -18.56 -2.75 -21.04
N SER A 160 -18.71 -2.75 -19.72
CA SER A 160 -19.94 -3.21 -19.06
C SER A 160 -21.16 -2.36 -19.43
N GLN A 161 -20.99 -1.04 -19.46
CA GLN A 161 -22.03 -0.13 -19.90
C GLN A 161 -22.38 -0.37 -21.38
N LEU A 162 -21.37 -0.48 -22.25
CA LEU A 162 -21.56 -0.77 -23.67
C LEU A 162 -22.37 -2.04 -23.89
N ARG A 163 -22.06 -3.13 -23.17
CA ARG A 163 -22.80 -4.41 -23.27
C ARG A 163 -24.24 -4.26 -22.79
N SER A 164 -24.45 -3.57 -21.68
CA SER A 164 -25.79 -3.35 -21.11
C SER A 164 -26.67 -2.50 -22.04
N GLU A 165 -26.08 -1.48 -22.65
CA GLU A 165 -26.73 -0.64 -23.65
C GLU A 165 -27.02 -1.41 -24.94
N ALA A 166 -26.07 -2.23 -25.40
CA ALA A 166 -26.25 -3.07 -26.58
C ALA A 166 -27.43 -4.02 -26.40
N GLU A 167 -27.54 -4.70 -25.25
CA GLU A 167 -28.67 -5.59 -24.96
C GLU A 167 -30.02 -4.84 -25.00
N ARG A 168 -30.05 -3.63 -24.44
CA ARG A 168 -31.26 -2.80 -24.40
C ARG A 168 -31.65 -2.21 -25.76
N TYR A 169 -30.67 -1.75 -26.54
CA TYR A 169 -30.91 -0.91 -27.71
C TYR A 169 -30.73 -1.63 -29.06
N SER A 170 -30.04 -2.78 -29.09
CA SER A 170 -29.84 -3.57 -30.32
C SER A 170 -31.14 -3.87 -31.08
N PRO A 171 -32.27 -4.22 -30.42
CA PRO A 171 -33.55 -4.42 -31.12
C PRO A 171 -34.09 -3.18 -31.85
N TYR A 172 -33.69 -1.98 -31.42
CA TYR A 172 -34.24 -0.71 -31.91
C TYR A 172 -33.31 0.04 -32.86
N LEU A 173 -32.02 -0.30 -32.89
CA LEU A 173 -30.99 0.48 -33.60
C LEU A 173 -30.41 -0.21 -34.86
N ALA A 174 -30.91 -1.41 -35.20
CA ALA A 174 -30.40 -2.27 -36.28
C ALA A 174 -30.24 -1.59 -37.66
N TYR A 175 -30.90 -0.46 -37.92
CA TYR A 175 -30.91 0.22 -39.22
C TYR A 175 -30.34 1.64 -39.23
N THR A 176 -29.71 2.10 -38.14
CA THR A 176 -29.14 3.45 -38.07
C THR A 176 -27.61 3.41 -37.96
N GLY A 177 -26.92 4.41 -38.52
CA GLY A 177 -25.45 4.51 -38.43
C GLY A 177 -24.93 4.55 -36.98
N ALA A 178 -25.77 5.02 -36.03
CA ALA A 178 -25.50 5.01 -34.60
C ALA A 178 -25.53 3.60 -33.98
N GLY A 179 -26.24 2.63 -34.58
CA GLY A 179 -26.27 1.24 -34.11
C GLY A 179 -24.97 0.47 -34.33
N LYS A 180 -24.01 1.01 -35.11
CA LYS A 180 -22.72 0.36 -35.37
C LYS A 180 -21.88 0.14 -34.11
N ILE A 181 -22.03 1.00 -33.09
CA ILE A 181 -21.30 0.85 -31.83
C ILE A 181 -21.76 -0.38 -31.04
N TYR A 182 -23.03 -0.78 -31.20
CA TYR A 182 -23.62 -1.94 -30.54
C TYR A 182 -23.56 -3.22 -31.40
N ASN A 183 -22.79 -3.19 -32.49
CA ASN A 183 -22.57 -4.38 -33.31
C ASN A 183 -21.81 -5.44 -32.50
N ALA A 184 -22.24 -6.70 -32.60
CA ALA A 184 -21.62 -7.85 -31.97
C ALA A 184 -20.10 -7.93 -32.23
N ASN A 185 -19.64 -7.58 -33.45
CA ASN A 185 -18.22 -7.59 -33.77
C ASN A 185 -17.41 -6.59 -32.93
N ASN A 186 -17.94 -5.37 -32.74
CA ASN A 186 -17.27 -4.34 -31.94
C ASN A 186 -17.27 -4.75 -30.46
N ILE A 187 -18.40 -5.24 -29.94
CA ILE A 187 -18.50 -5.71 -28.56
C ILE A 187 -17.50 -6.83 -28.29
N ASN A 188 -17.38 -7.79 -29.20
CA ASN A 188 -16.41 -8.88 -29.08
C ASN A 188 -14.97 -8.36 -29.10
N GLU A 189 -14.65 -7.40 -29.98
CA GLU A 189 -13.33 -6.78 -30.01
C GLU A 189 -13.00 -6.04 -28.70
N GLN A 190 -13.95 -5.29 -28.15
CA GLN A 190 -13.78 -4.64 -26.84
C GLN A 190 -13.60 -5.65 -25.70
N LEU A 191 -14.29 -6.79 -25.77
CA LEU A 191 -14.14 -7.87 -24.80
C LEU A 191 -12.76 -8.54 -24.89
N GLU A 192 -12.23 -8.76 -26.10
CA GLU A 192 -10.88 -9.30 -26.30
C GLU A 192 -9.80 -8.33 -25.79
N TYR A 193 -9.97 -7.02 -26.03
CA TYR A 193 -9.06 -6.01 -25.48
C TYR A 193 -9.11 -5.98 -23.95
N LEU A 194 -10.31 -5.99 -23.36
CA LEU A 194 -10.48 -6.04 -21.92
C LEU A 194 -9.85 -7.32 -21.34
N LYS A 195 -10.02 -8.46 -22.01
CA LYS A 195 -9.45 -9.73 -21.60
C LYS A 195 -7.91 -9.68 -21.58
N ALA A 196 -7.29 -9.18 -22.64
CA ALA A 196 -5.84 -9.03 -22.72
C ALA A 196 -5.29 -8.07 -21.63
N GLU A 197 -6.01 -6.98 -21.36
CA GLU A 197 -5.62 -6.04 -20.30
C GLU A 197 -5.77 -6.64 -18.90
N ILE A 198 -6.80 -7.45 -18.66
CA ILE A 198 -6.98 -8.20 -17.41
C ILE A 198 -5.80 -9.15 -17.19
N GLU A 199 -5.39 -9.92 -18.20
CA GLU A 199 -4.24 -10.83 -18.09
C GLU A 199 -2.94 -10.07 -17.76
N GLN A 200 -2.68 -8.97 -18.46
CA GLN A 200 -1.51 -8.13 -18.20
C GLN A 200 -1.53 -7.55 -16.79
N THR A 201 -2.70 -7.08 -16.34
CA THR A 201 -2.84 -6.53 -15.00
C THR A 201 -2.63 -7.61 -13.94
N ILE A 202 -3.21 -8.80 -14.11
CA ILE A 202 -2.99 -9.92 -13.20
C ILE A 202 -1.50 -10.27 -13.10
N ALA A 203 -0.76 -10.28 -14.21
CA ALA A 203 0.68 -10.53 -14.20
C ALA A 203 1.42 -9.47 -13.36
N ILE A 204 1.15 -8.18 -13.58
CA ILE A 204 1.74 -7.08 -12.82
C ILE A 204 1.41 -7.17 -11.32
N LEU A 205 0.17 -7.53 -10.98
CA LEU A 205 -0.26 -7.68 -9.60
C LEU A 205 0.41 -8.87 -8.91
N LYS A 206 0.65 -9.97 -9.64
CA LYS A 206 1.38 -11.14 -9.14
C LYS A 206 2.88 -10.84 -8.94
N ASP A 207 3.48 -10.04 -9.81
CA ASP A 207 4.88 -9.62 -9.70
C ASP A 207 5.14 -8.64 -8.54
N ALA A 208 4.12 -7.88 -8.15
CA ALA A 208 4.20 -6.92 -7.04
C ALA A 208 4.17 -7.56 -5.64
N ASN A 209 3.92 -8.86 -5.57
CA ASN A 209 3.57 -9.62 -4.37
C ASN A 209 4.72 -10.53 -3.94
#